data_AF-A0A662LUT3-F1
#
_entry.id   AF-A0A662LUT3-F1
#
_cell.length_a   1.000
_cell.length_b   1.000
_cell.length_c   1.000
_cell.angle_alpha   90.00
_cell.angle_beta   90.00
_cell.angle_gamma   90.00
#
_symmetry.space_group_name_H-M   'P 1'
#
loop_
_entity.id
_entity.type
_entity.pdbx_description
1 polymer ?
#
loop_
_entity_poly.entity_id
_entity_poly.type
_entity_poly.pdbx_seq_one_letter_code
_entity_poly.pdbx_strand_id
1 'polypeptide(L)'
;MKKRKVYYSFHDIPSVRGSNPVYPYAYSYGESHGWHFSETEIKHILIAMFTLAFAFSIIFISNGWDILSAVGMGFLGIVSSFLLHELGHKFTAQRFGMWAEFRAYPMGLLTVIIFMLISISTGFPIIFAAPGAVYIMGPAGRREIGIVSIAGPSVNFLIALISFPLFLIFYESGIGSLFGMICLINSLLAVFNLIPLGPLDGRKVIEWNALIWAALLIPSLILLVAVENMVYLI
;
A
#
# COMPACT_ATOMS: atom_id res chain seq x y z
N MET A 1 -28.43 -28.29 -8.99
CA MET A 1 -27.47 -27.25 -8.53
C MET A 1 -26.38 -27.10 -9.58
N LYS A 2 -26.23 -25.95 -10.24
CA LYS A 2 -25.10 -25.72 -11.17
C LYS A 2 -23.79 -25.82 -10.37
N LYS A 3 -22.87 -26.71 -10.76
CA LYS A 3 -21.51 -26.75 -10.20
C LYS A 3 -20.91 -25.35 -10.32
N ARG A 4 -20.50 -24.76 -9.19
CA ARG A 4 -19.83 -23.45 -9.14
C ARG A 4 -18.44 -23.62 -9.78
N LYS A 5 -18.07 -22.70 -10.68
CA LYS A 5 -16.75 -22.71 -11.33
C LYS A 5 -15.72 -22.05 -10.41
N VAL A 6 -14.58 -22.70 -10.25
CA VAL A 6 -13.41 -22.19 -9.53
C VAL A 6 -12.46 -21.57 -10.57
N TYR A 7 -11.97 -20.37 -10.28
CA TYR A 7 -11.06 -19.63 -11.15
C TYR A 7 -9.77 -19.39 -10.37
N TYR A 8 -8.63 -19.67 -10.99
CA TYR A 8 -7.32 -19.62 -10.33
C TYR A 8 -6.49 -18.42 -10.78
N SER A 9 -6.87 -17.79 -11.90
CA SER A 9 -6.21 -16.63 -12.46
C SER A 9 -7.24 -15.61 -12.92
N PHE A 10 -6.86 -14.32 -12.90
CA PHE A 10 -7.64 -13.23 -13.49
C PHE A 10 -8.04 -13.52 -14.94
N HIS A 11 -7.19 -14.19 -15.70
CA HIS A 11 -7.44 -14.53 -17.12
C HIS A 11 -8.52 -15.59 -17.29
N ASP A 12 -8.76 -16.39 -16.25
CA ASP A 12 -9.81 -17.41 -16.31
C ASP A 12 -11.19 -16.75 -16.18
N ILE A 13 -11.25 -15.50 -15.67
CA ILE A 13 -12.48 -14.79 -15.36
C ILE A 13 -13.11 -14.26 -16.66
N PRO A 14 -14.37 -14.61 -16.97
CA PRO A 14 -15.02 -14.12 -18.17
C PRO A 14 -15.13 -12.58 -18.15
N SER A 15 -14.65 -11.92 -19.20
CA SER A 15 -14.78 -10.46 -19.34
C SER A 15 -16.25 -10.06 -19.50
N VAL A 16 -16.72 -9.17 -18.62
CA VAL A 16 -18.09 -8.63 -18.70
C VAL A 16 -18.12 -7.53 -19.78
N ARG A 17 -18.49 -7.89 -21.02
CA ARG A 17 -18.86 -6.90 -22.06
C ARG A 17 -20.32 -6.51 -21.88
N GLY A 18 -20.59 -5.29 -21.40
CA GLY A 18 -21.95 -4.72 -21.34
C GLY A 18 -21.98 -3.31 -20.73
N SER A 19 -22.87 -2.45 -21.23
CA SER A 19 -22.98 -0.99 -21.01
C SER A 19 -23.51 -0.55 -19.62
N ASN A 20 -23.26 -1.35 -18.58
CA ASN A 20 -23.60 -1.00 -17.20
C ASN A 20 -22.38 -1.32 -16.32
N PRO A 21 -21.63 -0.31 -15.82
CA PRO A 21 -20.48 -0.55 -14.97
C PRO A 21 -20.98 -0.85 -13.56
N VAL A 22 -21.61 -2.01 -13.38
CA VAL A 22 -21.80 -2.58 -12.06
C VAL A 22 -20.42 -3.09 -11.65
N TYR A 23 -19.80 -2.43 -10.67
CA TYR A 23 -18.57 -2.91 -10.05
C TYR A 23 -18.69 -4.42 -9.81
N PRO A 24 -17.75 -5.25 -10.25
CA PRO A 24 -17.92 -6.70 -10.27
C PRO A 24 -17.71 -7.31 -8.88
N TYR A 25 -18.41 -6.81 -7.87
CA TYR A 25 -18.49 -7.38 -6.52
C TYR A 25 -19.67 -8.36 -6.42
N ALA A 26 -19.82 -9.27 -7.38
CA ALA A 26 -20.79 -10.35 -7.25
C ALA A 26 -20.55 -11.46 -8.29
N TYR A 27 -19.51 -12.27 -8.10
CA TYR A 27 -19.54 -13.64 -8.58
C TYR A 27 -19.21 -14.57 -7.41
N SER A 28 -20.10 -15.53 -7.17
CA SER A 28 -19.94 -16.58 -6.16
C SER A 28 -18.81 -17.50 -6.62
N TYR A 29 -17.62 -17.24 -6.11
CA TYR A 29 -16.46 -18.13 -6.26
C TYR A 29 -16.40 -19.10 -5.07
N GLY A 30 -15.89 -20.31 -5.32
CA GLY A 30 -15.73 -21.33 -4.29
C GLY A 30 -14.73 -20.89 -3.22
N GLU A 31 -14.90 -21.43 -2.01
CA GLU A 31 -14.07 -21.14 -0.84
C GLU A 31 -12.60 -21.47 -1.11
N SER A 32 -11.76 -20.45 -1.37
CA SER A 32 -10.32 -20.63 -1.34
C SER A 32 -9.89 -20.81 0.11
N HIS A 33 -9.50 -22.04 0.46
CA HIS A 33 -8.94 -22.32 1.77
C HIS A 33 -7.44 -21.98 1.74
N GLY A 34 -7.05 -20.87 2.35
CA GLY A 34 -5.64 -20.50 2.59
C GLY A 34 -5.14 -19.25 1.85
N TRP A 35 -3.89 -18.88 2.15
CA TRP A 35 -3.18 -17.79 1.46
C TRP A 35 -2.57 -18.30 0.16
N HIS A 36 -2.89 -17.64 -0.95
CA HIS A 36 -2.46 -18.07 -2.28
C HIS A 36 -1.83 -16.92 -3.04
N PHE A 37 -0.78 -17.20 -3.81
CA PHE A 37 -0.14 -16.26 -4.73
C PHE A 37 -0.04 -16.88 -6.12
N SER A 38 -0.40 -16.14 -7.16
CA SER A 38 -0.14 -16.56 -8.53
C SER A 38 1.28 -16.18 -8.96
N GLU A 39 1.84 -16.91 -9.93
CA GLU A 39 3.14 -16.53 -10.50
C GLU A 39 3.12 -15.13 -11.11
N THR A 40 1.99 -14.72 -11.71
CA THR A 40 1.87 -13.39 -12.30
C THR A 40 1.86 -12.31 -11.23
N GLU A 41 1.17 -12.55 -10.12
CA GLU A 41 1.18 -11.64 -8.98
C GLU A 41 2.59 -11.47 -8.41
N ILE A 42 3.33 -12.57 -8.18
CA ILE A 42 4.70 -12.51 -7.68
C ILE A 42 5.57 -11.65 -8.63
N LYS A 43 5.46 -11.87 -9.94
CA LYS A 43 6.16 -11.05 -10.95
C LYS A 43 5.80 -9.57 -10.83
N HIS A 44 4.52 -9.25 -10.69
CA HIS A 44 4.05 -7.86 -10.58
C HIS A 44 4.49 -7.19 -9.27
N ILE A 45 4.46 -7.91 -8.15
CA ILE A 45 4.97 -7.44 -6.86
C ILE A 45 6.47 -7.13 -7.00
N LEU A 46 7.25 -8.05 -7.54
CA LEU A 46 8.69 -7.85 -7.71
C LEU A 46 8.98 -6.65 -8.63
N ILE A 47 8.29 -6.52 -9.76
CA ILE A 47 8.45 -5.38 -10.67
C ILE A 47 8.14 -4.06 -9.97
N ALA A 48 7.04 -3.99 -9.20
CA ALA A 48 6.68 -2.80 -8.44
C ALA A 48 7.74 -2.50 -7.36
N MET A 49 8.12 -3.50 -6.57
CA MET A 49 9.11 -3.35 -5.50
C MET A 49 10.45 -2.85 -6.02
N PHE A 50 10.98 -3.46 -7.09
CA PHE A 50 12.27 -3.04 -7.66
C PHE A 50 12.19 -1.64 -8.27
N THR A 51 11.11 -1.32 -8.99
CA THR A 51 10.91 0.03 -9.56
C THR A 51 10.87 1.09 -8.47
N LEU A 52 10.09 0.86 -7.41
CA LEU A 52 9.96 1.81 -6.32
C LEU A 52 11.26 1.90 -5.51
N ALA A 53 11.84 0.77 -5.11
CA ALA A 53 13.09 0.76 -4.35
C ALA A 53 14.21 1.47 -5.11
N PHE A 54 14.32 1.25 -6.43
CA PHE A 54 15.25 1.99 -7.29
C PHE A 54 14.98 3.49 -7.25
N ALA A 55 13.73 3.91 -7.48
CA ALA A 55 13.38 5.32 -7.52
C ALA A 55 13.67 6.05 -6.20
N PHE A 56 13.27 5.47 -5.06
CA PHE A 56 13.55 6.03 -3.74
C PHE A 56 15.06 6.05 -3.44
N SER A 57 15.81 5.01 -3.84
CA SER A 57 17.27 4.97 -3.64
C SER A 57 17.95 6.13 -4.37
N ILE A 58 17.56 6.42 -5.61
CA ILE A 58 18.11 7.54 -6.39
C ILE A 58 17.80 8.89 -5.73
N ILE A 59 16.58 9.05 -5.20
CA ILE A 59 16.19 10.28 -4.49
C ILE A 59 17.04 10.45 -3.22
N PHE A 60 17.26 9.39 -2.44
CA PHE A 60 18.12 9.47 -1.26
C PHE A 60 19.57 9.80 -1.63
N ILE A 61 20.12 9.17 -2.68
CA ILE A 61 21.47 9.48 -3.18
C ILE A 61 21.57 10.95 -3.61
N SER A 62 20.56 11.48 -4.32
CA SER A 62 20.55 12.90 -4.71
C SER A 62 20.49 13.86 -3.53
N ASN A 63 19.98 13.39 -2.38
CA ASN A 63 19.95 14.12 -1.12
C ASN A 63 21.19 13.87 -0.25
N GLY A 64 22.26 13.26 -0.80
CA GLY A 64 23.55 13.12 -0.16
C GLY A 64 23.76 11.83 0.65
N TRP A 65 22.83 10.89 0.59
CA TRP A 65 23.00 9.59 1.25
C TRP A 65 24.02 8.74 0.49
N ASP A 66 24.80 7.94 1.21
CA ASP A 66 25.65 6.93 0.57
C ASP A 66 24.80 5.83 -0.10
N ILE A 67 25.38 5.17 -1.10
CA ILE A 67 24.67 4.20 -1.94
C ILE A 67 24.11 3.04 -1.11
N LEU A 68 24.85 2.54 -0.13
CA LEU A 68 24.43 1.37 0.66
C LEU A 68 23.24 1.72 1.55
N SER A 69 23.33 2.85 2.26
CA SER A 69 22.23 3.34 3.11
C SER A 69 21.00 3.70 2.28
N ALA A 70 21.17 4.33 1.13
CA ALA A 70 20.07 4.69 0.23
C ALA A 70 19.33 3.46 -0.32
N VAL A 71 20.07 2.45 -0.79
CA VAL A 71 19.48 1.20 -1.30
C VAL A 71 18.82 0.40 -0.18
N GLY A 72 19.49 0.30 0.97
CA GLY A 72 18.94 -0.36 2.16
C GLY A 72 17.63 0.29 2.62
N MET A 73 17.63 1.62 2.77
CA MET A 73 16.46 2.40 3.17
C MET A 73 15.34 2.33 2.11
N GLY A 74 15.67 2.44 0.82
CA GLY A 74 14.71 2.32 -0.27
C GLY A 74 14.01 0.96 -0.25
N PHE A 75 14.76 -0.13 -0.09
CA PHE A 75 14.17 -1.47 -0.01
C PHE A 75 13.34 -1.67 1.26
N LEU A 76 13.87 -1.34 2.44
CA LEU A 76 13.17 -1.48 3.72
C LEU A 76 11.91 -0.61 3.80
N GLY A 77 11.97 0.61 3.26
CA GLY A 77 10.83 1.51 3.14
C GLY A 77 9.72 0.87 2.30
N ILE A 78 10.05 0.30 1.12
CA ILE A 78 9.05 -0.30 0.23
C ILE A 78 8.48 -1.60 0.79
N VAL A 79 9.31 -2.45 1.40
CA VAL A 79 8.83 -3.66 2.08
C VAL A 79 7.85 -3.29 3.19
N SER A 80 8.25 -2.39 4.09
CA SER A 80 7.45 -2.04 5.26
C SER A 80 6.14 -1.33 4.87
N SER A 81 6.19 -0.41 3.92
CA SER A 81 5.07 0.52 3.68
C SER A 81 4.17 0.20 2.49
N PHE A 82 4.72 -0.41 1.43
CA PHE A 82 3.95 -0.76 0.24
C PHE A 82 3.60 -2.25 0.23
N LEU A 83 4.61 -3.13 0.34
CA LEU A 83 4.36 -4.57 0.24
C LEU A 83 3.42 -5.04 1.34
N LEU A 84 3.73 -4.73 2.61
CA LEU A 84 2.90 -5.16 3.73
C LEU A 84 1.50 -4.54 3.69
N HIS A 85 1.35 -3.32 3.18
CA HIS A 85 0.06 -2.66 2.94
C HIS A 85 -0.82 -3.47 1.98
N GLU A 86 -0.31 -3.77 0.78
CA GLU A 86 -1.03 -4.56 -0.23
C GLU A 86 -1.34 -5.98 0.27
N LEU A 87 -0.39 -6.60 0.98
CA LEU A 87 -0.61 -7.90 1.62
C LEU A 87 -1.71 -7.83 2.69
N GLY A 88 -1.82 -6.71 3.41
CA GLY A 88 -2.89 -6.45 4.36
C GLY A 88 -4.27 -6.54 3.71
N HIS A 89 -4.47 -5.84 2.59
CA HIS A 89 -5.70 -5.96 1.79
C HIS A 89 -5.96 -7.39 1.32
N LYS A 90 -4.94 -7.99 0.71
CA LYS A 90 -5.03 -9.32 0.11
C LYS A 90 -5.41 -10.38 1.13
N PHE A 91 -4.65 -10.49 2.22
CA PHE A 91 -4.88 -11.55 3.21
C PHE A 91 -6.20 -11.37 3.95
N THR A 92 -6.63 -10.12 4.16
CA THR A 92 -7.95 -9.84 4.73
C THR A 92 -9.05 -10.28 3.75
N ALA A 93 -8.90 -10.02 2.46
CA ALA A 93 -9.85 -10.46 1.44
C ALA A 93 -9.91 -12.00 1.33
N GLN A 94 -8.75 -12.67 1.31
CA GLN A 94 -8.67 -14.13 1.26
C GLN A 94 -9.26 -14.79 2.52
N ARG A 95 -9.16 -14.15 3.70
CA ARG A 95 -9.84 -14.62 4.92
C ARG A 95 -11.36 -14.60 4.81
N PHE A 96 -11.93 -13.71 4.00
CA PHE A 96 -13.37 -13.72 3.69
C PHE A 96 -13.73 -14.67 2.53
N GLY A 97 -12.79 -15.50 2.07
CA GLY A 97 -13.01 -16.43 0.95
C GLY A 97 -13.06 -15.74 -0.41
N MET A 98 -12.56 -14.50 -0.52
CA MET A 98 -12.48 -13.79 -1.80
C MET A 98 -11.17 -14.12 -2.52
N TRP A 99 -11.24 -14.12 -3.85
CA TRP A 99 -10.03 -14.09 -4.66
C TRP A 99 -9.41 -12.70 -4.57
N ALA A 100 -8.09 -12.63 -4.36
CA ALA A 100 -7.37 -11.38 -4.26
C ALA A 100 -5.94 -11.53 -4.78
N GLU A 101 -5.54 -10.68 -5.72
CA GLU A 101 -4.18 -10.64 -6.28
C GLU A 101 -3.72 -9.22 -6.60
N PHE A 102 -2.48 -8.92 -6.26
CA PHE A 102 -1.84 -7.67 -6.67
C PHE A 102 -1.56 -7.65 -8.18
N ARG A 103 -1.87 -6.53 -8.83
CA ARG A 103 -1.45 -6.27 -10.22
C ARG A 103 -0.81 -4.89 -10.31
N ALA A 104 0.44 -4.90 -10.76
CA ALA A 104 1.15 -3.68 -11.11
C ALA A 104 0.44 -2.93 -12.24
N TYR A 105 0.47 -1.61 -12.17
CA TYR A 105 -0.04 -0.71 -13.20
C TYR A 105 1.14 -0.05 -13.93
N PRO A 106 1.46 -0.47 -15.18
CA PRO A 106 2.67 -0.01 -15.87
C PRO A 106 2.78 1.51 -16.00
N MET A 107 1.67 2.21 -16.28
CA MET A 107 1.68 3.66 -16.35
C MET A 107 1.94 4.31 -15.00
N GLY A 108 1.43 3.73 -13.91
CA GLY A 108 1.72 4.23 -12.56
C GLY A 108 3.14 3.96 -12.09
N LEU A 109 3.77 2.87 -12.56
CA LEU A 109 5.21 2.66 -12.38
C LEU A 109 6.04 3.67 -13.20
N LEU A 110 5.59 4.00 -14.42
CA LEU A 110 6.21 5.05 -15.21
C LEU A 110 6.11 6.42 -14.53
N THR A 111 4.98 6.75 -13.90
CA THR A 111 4.87 8.01 -13.14
C THR A 111 5.86 8.06 -11.98
N VAL A 112 6.12 6.95 -11.27
CA VAL A 112 7.16 6.91 -10.22
C VAL A 112 8.52 7.35 -10.77
N ILE A 113 8.91 6.85 -11.94
CA ILE A 113 10.18 7.23 -12.58
C ILE A 113 10.16 8.71 -13.01
N ILE A 114 9.07 9.19 -13.60
CA ILE A 114 8.95 10.59 -14.01
C ILE A 114 9.04 11.52 -12.79
N PHE A 115 8.32 11.23 -11.71
CA PHE A 115 8.34 12.04 -10.49
C PHE A 115 9.69 11.98 -9.79
N MET A 116 10.37 10.83 -9.79
CA MET A 116 11.76 10.74 -9.36
C MET A 116 12.66 11.70 -10.14
N LEU A 117 12.58 11.72 -11.48
CA LEU A 117 13.38 12.63 -12.31
C LEU A 117 13.07 14.11 -12.06
N ILE A 118 11.79 14.45 -11.86
CA ILE A 118 11.38 15.80 -11.48
C ILE A 118 11.93 16.15 -10.09
N SER A 119 11.86 15.21 -9.14
CA SER A 119 12.32 15.42 -7.78
C SER A 119 13.81 15.74 -7.73
N ILE A 120 14.65 14.96 -8.42
CA ILE A 120 16.09 15.20 -8.46
C ILE A 120 16.47 16.47 -9.24
N SER A 121 15.69 16.86 -10.26
CA SER A 121 15.99 18.06 -11.06
C SER A 121 15.55 19.36 -10.39
N THR A 122 14.50 19.31 -9.56
CA THR A 122 13.96 20.48 -8.85
C THR A 122 14.47 20.60 -7.42
N GLY A 123 15.01 19.52 -6.85
CA GLY A 123 15.38 19.44 -5.43
C GLY A 123 14.17 19.31 -4.50
N PHE A 124 12.95 19.24 -5.02
CA PHE A 124 11.74 19.04 -4.23
C PHE A 124 11.38 17.55 -4.14
N PRO A 125 11.07 17.00 -2.95
CA PRO A 125 10.74 15.59 -2.78
C PRO A 125 9.31 15.29 -3.24
N ILE A 126 9.09 15.20 -4.56
CA ILE A 126 7.79 14.91 -5.15
C ILE A 126 7.78 13.44 -5.59
N ILE A 127 6.92 12.63 -4.99
CA ILE A 127 6.68 11.26 -5.44
C ILE A 127 5.18 11.02 -5.46
N PHE A 128 4.64 10.82 -6.65
CA PHE A 128 3.33 10.21 -6.83
C PHE A 128 3.53 8.77 -7.31
N ALA A 129 3.21 7.83 -6.43
CA ALA A 129 3.34 6.41 -6.71
C ALA A 129 1.97 5.75 -6.77
N ALA A 130 1.61 5.25 -7.95
CA ALA A 130 0.45 4.39 -8.16
C ALA A 130 0.92 3.03 -8.71
N PRO A 131 1.69 2.25 -7.92
CA PRO A 131 2.40 1.06 -8.42
C PRO A 131 1.47 -0.02 -8.97
N GLY A 132 0.24 -0.08 -8.47
CA GLY A 132 -0.75 -1.09 -8.78
C GLY A 132 -1.86 -1.09 -7.73
N ALA A 133 -2.63 -2.17 -7.70
CA ALA A 133 -3.62 -2.40 -6.66
C ALA A 133 -3.89 -3.90 -6.50
N VAL A 134 -4.37 -4.31 -5.33
CA VAL A 134 -4.96 -5.64 -5.13
C VAL A 134 -6.36 -5.70 -5.73
N TYR A 135 -6.51 -6.52 -6.77
CA TYR A 135 -7.80 -6.82 -7.37
C TYR A 135 -8.51 -7.87 -6.52
N ILE A 136 -9.73 -7.56 -6.09
CA ILE A 136 -10.53 -8.43 -5.22
C ILE A 136 -11.81 -8.82 -5.94
N MET A 137 -12.12 -10.11 -5.93
CA MET A 137 -13.35 -10.64 -6.52
C MET A 137 -13.96 -11.73 -5.63
N GLY A 138 -15.25 -11.62 -5.35
CA GLY A 138 -15.97 -12.58 -4.52
C GLY A 138 -17.27 -11.99 -3.98
N PRO A 139 -18.02 -12.78 -3.19
CA PRO A 139 -19.23 -12.31 -2.53
C PRO A 139 -18.86 -11.39 -1.36
N ALA A 140 -18.78 -10.08 -1.61
CA ALA A 140 -18.42 -9.08 -0.61
C ALA A 140 -19.62 -8.20 -0.28
N GLY A 141 -19.98 -8.10 1.00
CA GLY A 141 -20.92 -7.09 1.49
C GLY A 141 -20.20 -5.76 1.81
N ARG A 142 -20.99 -4.74 2.15
CA ARG A 142 -20.46 -3.41 2.54
C ARG A 142 -19.48 -3.50 3.71
N ARG A 143 -19.72 -4.43 4.65
CA ARG A 143 -18.86 -4.65 5.82
C ARG A 143 -17.53 -5.27 5.41
N GLU A 144 -17.54 -6.31 4.59
CA GLU A 144 -16.34 -7.01 4.13
C GLU A 144 -15.45 -6.07 3.31
N ILE A 145 -16.05 -5.30 2.39
CA ILE A 145 -15.35 -4.28 1.60
C ILE A 145 -14.69 -3.25 2.52
N GLY A 146 -15.43 -2.73 3.50
CA GLY A 146 -14.88 -1.76 4.45
C GLY A 146 -13.74 -2.32 5.30
N ILE A 147 -13.87 -3.55 5.81
CA ILE A 147 -12.81 -4.23 6.59
C ILE A 147 -11.56 -4.44 5.72
N VAL A 148 -11.73 -4.89 4.47
CA VAL A 148 -10.60 -5.06 3.56
C VAL A 148 -9.94 -3.72 3.26
N SER A 149 -10.70 -2.66 3.04
CA SER A 149 -10.16 -1.33 2.76
C SER A 149 -9.43 -0.69 3.95
N ILE A 150 -9.81 -0.96 5.21
CA ILE A 150 -8.99 -0.49 6.34
C ILE A 150 -7.71 -1.29 6.52
N ALA A 151 -7.60 -2.50 5.96
CA ALA A 151 -6.53 -3.43 6.29
C ALA A 151 -5.13 -2.89 5.92
N GLY A 152 -4.94 -2.41 4.68
CA GLY A 152 -3.68 -1.80 4.26
C GLY A 152 -3.29 -0.57 5.08
N PRO A 153 -4.16 0.46 5.21
CA PRO A 153 -3.90 1.60 6.08
C PRO A 153 -3.59 1.22 7.54
N SER A 154 -4.27 0.19 8.07
CA SER A 154 -4.02 -0.30 9.44
C SER A 154 -2.63 -0.93 9.59
N VAL A 155 -2.15 -1.67 8.58
CA VAL A 155 -0.79 -2.22 8.57
C VAL A 155 0.24 -1.08 8.65
N ASN A 156 0.08 -0.06 7.82
CA ASN A 156 1.00 1.08 7.82
C ASN A 156 0.94 1.85 9.14
N PHE A 157 -0.25 2.12 9.67
CA PHE A 157 -0.42 2.73 10.97
C PHE A 157 0.28 1.94 12.10
N LEU A 158 0.13 0.62 12.13
CA LEU A 158 0.76 -0.22 13.15
C LEU A 158 2.29 -0.21 13.05
N ILE A 159 2.83 -0.25 11.83
CA ILE A 159 4.28 -0.17 11.61
C ILE A 159 4.80 1.19 12.07
N ALA A 160 4.11 2.28 11.74
CA ALA A 160 4.46 3.62 12.22
C ALA A 160 4.39 3.72 13.74
N LEU A 161 3.32 3.22 14.35
CA LEU A 161 3.11 3.23 15.80
C LEU A 161 4.21 2.50 16.56
N ILE A 162 4.72 1.39 16.01
CA ILE A 162 5.84 0.64 16.61
C ILE A 162 7.18 1.33 16.34
N SER A 163 7.36 1.89 15.15
CA SER A 163 8.63 2.53 14.75
C SER A 163 8.86 3.86 15.48
N PHE A 164 7.79 4.58 15.83
CA PHE A 164 7.89 5.87 16.52
C PHE A 164 8.61 5.80 17.88
N PRO A 165 8.23 4.95 18.86
CA PRO A 165 8.98 4.84 20.11
C PRO A 165 10.40 4.31 19.91
N LEU A 166 10.63 3.42 18.93
CA LEU A 166 11.99 2.96 18.59
C LEU A 166 12.85 4.11 18.07
N PHE A 167 12.29 4.99 17.24
CA PHE A 167 12.94 6.21 16.83
C PHE A 167 13.35 7.08 18.04
N LEU A 168 12.44 7.29 19.00
CA LEU A 168 12.74 8.08 20.21
C LEU A 168 13.84 7.45 21.08
N ILE A 169 13.85 6.12 21.24
CA ILE A 169 14.85 5.40 22.04
C ILE A 169 16.26 5.53 21.41
N PHE A 170 16.33 5.57 20.08
CA PHE A 170 17.58 5.52 19.33
C PHE A 170 17.93 6.85 18.62
N TYR A 171 17.35 7.98 19.04
CA TYR A 171 17.32 9.22 18.25
C TYR A 171 18.69 9.77 17.80
N GLU A 172 19.75 9.57 18.59
CA GLU A 172 21.11 10.04 18.26
C GLU A 172 21.90 9.09 17.35
N SER A 173 21.31 7.97 16.94
CA SER A 173 21.99 6.94 16.17
C SER A 173 21.45 6.83 14.75
N GLY A 174 22.25 6.32 13.82
CA GLY A 174 21.77 6.00 12.46
C GLY A 174 20.61 4.99 12.44
N ILE A 175 20.50 4.14 13.47
CA ILE A 175 19.36 3.23 13.67
C ILE A 175 18.09 4.01 14.03
N GLY A 176 18.21 5.08 14.82
CA GLY A 176 17.12 6.02 15.07
C GLY A 176 16.62 6.65 13.78
N SER A 177 17.52 7.18 12.96
CA SER A 177 17.18 7.77 11.65
C SER A 177 16.43 6.78 10.76
N LEU A 178 16.82 5.49 10.76
CA LEU A 178 16.11 4.42 10.06
C LEU A 178 14.67 4.26 10.55
N PHE A 179 14.46 4.14 11.87
CA PHE A 179 13.10 4.03 12.44
C PHE A 179 12.27 5.30 12.20
N GLY A 180 12.89 6.48 12.28
CA GLY A 180 12.25 7.75 11.97
C GLY A 180 11.74 7.78 10.53
N MET A 181 12.55 7.35 9.56
CA MET A 181 12.13 7.27 8.16
C MET A 181 11.07 6.20 7.90
N ILE A 182 11.19 5.01 8.51
CA ILE A 182 10.14 3.98 8.41
C ILE A 182 8.82 4.51 8.98
N CYS A 183 8.86 5.19 10.14
CA CYS A 183 7.70 5.81 10.76
C CYS A 183 7.08 6.89 9.86
N LEU A 184 7.91 7.77 9.31
CA LEU A 184 7.49 8.85 8.41
C LEU A 184 6.77 8.29 7.17
N ILE A 185 7.40 7.36 6.45
CA ILE A 185 6.85 6.79 5.21
C ILE A 185 5.53 6.04 5.49
N ASN A 186 5.48 5.24 6.55
CA ASN A 186 4.28 4.47 6.89
C ASN A 186 3.14 5.38 7.38
N SER A 187 3.42 6.41 8.19
CA SER A 187 2.42 7.38 8.61
C SER A 187 1.86 8.15 7.41
N LEU A 188 2.75 8.58 6.50
CA LEU A 188 2.36 9.28 5.27
C LEU A 188 1.44 8.41 4.40
N LEU A 189 1.81 7.15 4.16
CA LEU A 189 1.00 6.24 3.34
C LEU A 189 -0.31 5.83 4.02
N ALA A 190 -0.34 5.73 5.35
CA ALA A 190 -1.59 5.51 6.09
C ALA A 190 -2.54 6.69 5.92
N VAL A 191 -2.06 7.93 6.13
CA VAL A 191 -2.84 9.15 5.95
C VAL A 191 -3.30 9.31 4.50
N PHE A 192 -2.39 9.16 3.53
CA PHE A 192 -2.68 9.31 2.11
C PHE A 192 -3.76 8.34 1.65
N ASN A 193 -3.65 7.05 1.98
CA ASN A 193 -4.66 6.07 1.60
C ASN A 193 -5.99 6.24 2.35
N LEU A 194 -6.01 6.97 3.47
CA LEU A 194 -7.25 7.32 4.16
C LEU A 194 -7.91 8.60 3.62
N ILE A 195 -7.31 9.32 2.68
CA ILE A 195 -8.00 10.44 2.02
C ILE A 195 -9.24 9.90 1.27
N PRO A 196 -10.45 10.43 1.49
CA PRO A 196 -11.68 9.89 0.95
C PRO A 196 -11.92 10.31 -0.52
N LEU A 197 -10.93 10.08 -1.40
CA LEU A 197 -10.96 10.53 -2.79
C LEU A 197 -10.50 9.45 -3.77
N GLY A 198 -11.11 9.45 -4.96
CA GLY A 198 -10.65 8.66 -6.10
C GLY A 198 -10.58 7.15 -5.81
N PRO A 199 -9.45 6.48 -6.13
CA PRO A 199 -9.26 5.04 -5.92
C PRO A 199 -8.79 4.65 -4.51
N LEU A 200 -8.48 5.64 -3.66
CA LEU A 200 -7.90 5.43 -2.33
C LEU A 200 -8.85 4.70 -1.39
N ASP A 201 -8.29 3.96 -0.44
CA ASP A 201 -9.08 3.10 0.45
C ASP A 201 -10.04 3.89 1.34
N GLY A 202 -9.62 5.06 1.78
CA GLY A 202 -10.37 5.96 2.65
C GLY A 202 -11.77 6.27 2.15
N ARG A 203 -11.95 6.29 0.82
CA ARG A 203 -13.28 6.45 0.20
C ARG A 203 -14.22 5.30 0.57
N LYS A 204 -13.76 4.05 0.43
CA LYS A 204 -14.56 2.87 0.77
C LYS A 204 -14.77 2.77 2.28
N VAL A 205 -13.77 3.17 3.07
CA VAL A 205 -13.85 3.15 4.54
C VAL A 205 -14.88 4.16 5.05
N ILE A 206 -14.83 5.42 4.59
CA ILE A 206 -15.80 6.44 5.03
C ILE A 206 -17.22 6.10 4.57
N GLU A 207 -17.37 5.55 3.35
CA GLU A 207 -18.64 5.04 2.84
C GLU A 207 -19.14 3.84 3.66
N TRP A 208 -18.27 3.04 4.28
CA TRP A 208 -18.67 1.96 5.17
C TRP A 208 -19.02 2.48 6.57
N ASN A 209 -18.10 3.20 7.21
CA ASN A 209 -18.23 3.73 8.56
C ASN A 209 -17.28 4.92 8.81
N ALA A 210 -17.84 6.12 8.86
CA ALA A 210 -17.09 7.36 9.08
C ALA A 210 -16.38 7.44 10.44
N LEU A 211 -16.90 6.76 11.47
CA LEU A 211 -16.27 6.75 12.79
C LEU A 211 -14.99 5.90 12.77
N ILE A 212 -15.03 4.72 12.12
CA ILE A 212 -13.85 3.87 11.96
C ILE A 212 -12.79 4.59 11.11
N TRP A 213 -13.23 5.26 10.04
CA TRP A 213 -12.36 6.09 9.22
C TRP A 213 -11.64 7.16 10.06
N ALA A 214 -12.38 7.94 10.84
CA ALA A 214 -11.81 9.00 11.69
C ALA A 214 -10.89 8.43 12.78
N ALA A 215 -11.27 7.30 13.39
CA ALA A 215 -10.50 6.64 14.43
C ALA A 215 -9.15 6.11 13.95
N LEU A 216 -8.98 5.87 12.65
CA LEU A 216 -7.69 5.49 12.07
C LEU A 216 -6.94 6.69 11.48
N LEU A 217 -7.64 7.62 10.83
CA LEU A 217 -7.02 8.80 10.22
C LEU A 217 -6.41 9.73 11.26
N ILE A 218 -7.15 10.05 12.34
CA ILE A 218 -6.70 11.04 13.34
C ILE A 218 -5.39 10.59 14.00
N PRO A 219 -5.26 9.37 14.55
CA PRO A 219 -3.99 8.92 15.11
C PRO A 219 -2.87 8.83 14.08
N SER A 220 -3.17 8.41 12.85
CA SER A 220 -2.17 8.36 11.76
C SER A 220 -1.64 9.75 11.43
N LEU A 221 -2.51 10.77 11.42
CA LEU A 221 -2.13 12.16 11.19
C LEU A 221 -1.32 12.73 12.36
N ILE A 222 -1.69 12.40 13.60
CA ILE A 222 -0.91 12.80 14.79
C ILE A 222 0.50 12.21 14.71
N LEU A 223 0.63 10.93 14.38
CA LEU A 223 1.94 10.29 14.22
C LEU A 223 2.75 10.94 13.09
N LEU A 224 2.12 11.22 11.93
CA LEU A 224 2.78 11.88 10.81
C LEU A 224 3.34 13.25 11.21
N VAL A 225 2.51 14.09 11.84
CA VAL A 225 2.93 15.43 12.28
C VAL A 225 4.00 15.33 13.37
N ALA A 226 3.87 14.39 14.31
CA ALA A 226 4.84 14.21 15.38
C ALA A 226 6.22 13.80 14.83
N VAL A 227 6.28 12.81 13.94
CA VAL A 227 7.55 12.35 13.36
C VAL A 227 8.14 13.38 12.40
N GLU A 228 7.33 14.06 11.59
CA GLU A 228 7.80 15.11 10.68
C GLU A 228 8.50 16.24 11.45
N ASN A 229 7.89 16.75 12.52
CA ASN A 229 8.50 17.81 13.35
C ASN A 229 9.81 17.39 14.02
N MET A 230 10.02 16.08 14.23
CA MET A 230 11.22 15.56 14.87
C MET A 230 12.32 15.18 13.87
N VAL A 231 11.95 14.75 12.66
CA VAL A 231 12.93 14.41 11.62
C VAL A 231 13.71 15.65 11.15
N TYR A 232 13.10 16.84 11.18
CA TYR A 232 13.80 18.10 10.90
C TYR A 232 14.73 18.59 12.03
N LEU A 233 14.73 17.92 13.19
CA LEU A 233 15.64 18.23 14.31
C LEU A 233 16.94 17.40 14.26
N ILE A 234 17.11 16.56 13.23
CA ILE A 234 18.26 15.68 12.98
C ILE A 234 19.02 16.20 11.76
#